data_AF-A0A3N0BZ68-F1
#
_entry.id   AF-A0A3N0BZ68-F1
#
_cell.length_a   1.000
_cell.length_b   1.000
_cell.length_c   1.000
_cell.angle_alpha   90.00
_cell.angle_beta   90.00
_cell.angle_gamma   90.00
#
_symmetry.space_group_name_H-M   'P 1'
#
loop_
_entity.id
_entity.type
_entity.pdbx_description
1 polymer ?
#
loop_
_entity_poly.entity_id
_entity_poly.type
_entity_poly.pdbx_seq_one_letter_code
_entity_poly.pdbx_strand_id
1 'polypeptide(L)'
;MAANGGTKAIVAALTANLTIAVLKFVAYALTLSSSMLAEAIHSVADSSNQILLLVGGKRAKKAASPEHPFGYGRERYIYAFIVSIVLFSVGGLFALYEAWGKLQDPHPIEGDFWWVPIAVLVGAIIAEGFSLRTAIIESNHVRGKQGWVKFIRTAKQPELPVILLEDFGALVGLVFALFGVSLTLITGDGIWDALGTAMIGLLLVAIAAVLAVETKSLLLGESANKDDVAKIRAALEDGGCSIIHLKTLHLGPEELLVAAKISIDKSDSGQDIARGIDDAEKRIRDAVPIARVIYLEPDVQRVNNTSTP
;
A
#
# COMPACT_ATOMS: atom_id res chain seq x y z
N MET A 1 18.37 1.90 21.11
CA MET A 1 19.01 2.75 20.07
C MET A 1 18.31 2.74 18.70
N ALA A 2 17.34 1.85 18.42
CA ALA A 2 16.67 1.78 17.11
C ALA A 2 15.51 2.80 16.87
N ALA A 3 14.94 3.39 17.92
CA ALA A 3 13.77 4.28 17.79
C ALA A 3 14.09 5.71 17.29
N ASN A 4 15.30 6.21 17.50
CA ASN A 4 15.71 7.56 17.07
C ASN A 4 16.19 7.64 15.60
N GLY A 5 16.54 6.49 15.00
CA GLY A 5 16.98 6.44 13.59
C GLY A 5 15.81 6.52 12.62
N GLY A 6 14.73 5.77 12.88
CA GLY A 6 13.54 5.73 12.02
C GLY A 6 12.82 7.07 11.91
N THR A 7 12.59 7.75 13.04
CA THR A 7 11.93 9.06 13.04
C THR A 7 12.75 10.12 12.31
N LYS A 8 14.08 10.13 12.45
CA LYS A 8 14.96 11.05 11.72
C LYS A 8 14.93 10.78 10.21
N ALA A 9 14.95 9.51 9.79
CA ALA A 9 14.87 9.14 8.39
C ALA A 9 13.53 9.55 7.75
N ILE A 10 12.41 9.32 8.47
CA ILE A 10 11.07 9.71 8.03
C ILE A 10 10.95 11.24 7.90
N VAL A 11 11.43 12.00 8.89
CA VAL A 11 11.42 13.48 8.82
C VAL A 11 12.30 13.99 7.69
N ALA A 12 13.46 13.37 7.45
CA ALA A 12 14.35 13.72 6.35
C ALA A 12 13.68 13.46 4.98
N ALA A 13 13.04 12.31 4.80
CA ALA A 13 12.30 11.96 3.58
C ALA A 13 11.13 12.94 3.34
N LEU A 14 10.32 13.20 4.36
CA LEU A 14 9.20 14.14 4.27
C LEU A 14 9.69 15.55 3.91
N THR A 15 10.80 15.99 4.52
CA THR A 15 11.39 17.31 4.24
C THR A 15 11.94 17.39 2.81
N ALA A 16 12.54 16.31 2.30
CA ALA A 16 13.00 16.24 0.91
C ALA A 16 11.82 16.34 -0.08
N ASN A 17 10.74 15.58 0.14
CA ASN A 17 9.55 15.60 -0.74
C ASN A 17 8.86 16.98 -0.70
N LEU A 18 8.73 17.59 0.48
CA LEU A 18 8.19 18.94 0.60
C LEU A 18 9.09 19.99 -0.10
N THR A 19 10.41 19.83 -0.04
CA THR A 19 11.34 20.74 -0.73
C THR A 19 11.16 20.63 -2.25
N ILE A 20 11.05 19.41 -2.79
CA ILE A 20 10.76 19.19 -4.21
C ILE A 20 9.40 19.79 -4.59
N ALA A 21 8.37 19.61 -3.76
CA ALA A 21 7.05 20.20 -3.99
C ALA A 21 7.13 21.73 -4.08
N VAL A 22 7.86 22.39 -3.18
CA VAL A 22 8.06 23.85 -3.22
C VAL A 22 8.77 24.27 -4.51
N LEU A 23 9.82 23.56 -4.93
CA LEU A 23 10.52 23.86 -6.19
C LEU A 23 9.59 23.73 -7.41
N LYS A 24 8.72 22.71 -7.43
CA LYS A 24 7.71 22.52 -8.48
C LYS A 24 6.68 23.66 -8.48
N PHE A 25 6.21 24.12 -7.32
CA PHE A 25 5.31 25.29 -7.22
C PHE A 25 5.98 26.59 -7.69
N VAL A 26 7.24 26.81 -7.36
CA VAL A 26 7.99 27.98 -7.83
C VAL A 26 8.13 27.94 -9.35
N ALA A 27 8.46 26.79 -9.92
CA ALA A 27 8.52 26.61 -11.37
C ALA A 27 7.16 26.89 -12.03
N TYR A 28 6.06 26.39 -11.44
CA TYR A 28 4.71 26.74 -11.89
C TYR A 28 4.46 28.25 -11.82
N ALA A 29 4.71 28.91 -10.69
CA ALA A 29 4.44 30.34 -10.54
C ALA A 29 5.20 31.21 -11.55
N LEU A 30 6.39 30.77 -11.96
CA LEU A 30 7.22 31.47 -12.94
C LEU A 30 6.82 31.20 -14.40
N THR A 31 6.13 30.09 -14.68
CA THR A 31 5.90 29.62 -16.07
C THR A 31 4.45 29.33 -16.43
N LEU A 32 3.56 29.29 -15.44
CA LEU A 32 2.14 28.93 -15.57
C LEU A 32 1.92 27.63 -16.36
N SER A 33 2.86 26.68 -16.22
CA SER A 33 2.75 25.34 -16.80
C SER A 33 1.81 24.48 -15.97
N SER A 34 0.76 23.96 -16.59
CA SER A 34 -0.19 23.05 -15.97
C SER A 34 0.47 21.73 -15.57
N SER A 35 1.47 21.24 -16.33
CA SER A 35 2.22 20.04 -15.94
C SER A 35 3.00 20.26 -14.65
N MET A 36 3.60 21.45 -14.49
CA MET A 36 4.30 21.80 -13.25
C MET A 36 3.34 21.91 -12.06
N LEU A 37 2.14 22.46 -12.26
CA LEU A 37 1.13 22.53 -11.21
C LEU A 37 0.63 21.14 -10.79
N ALA A 38 0.31 20.28 -11.75
CA ALA A 38 -0.12 18.91 -11.48
C ALA A 38 0.95 18.12 -10.71
N GLU A 39 2.22 18.23 -11.12
CA GLU A 39 3.35 17.62 -10.44
C GLU A 39 3.57 18.18 -9.03
N ALA A 40 3.38 19.49 -8.83
CA ALA A 40 3.51 20.12 -7.51
C ALA A 40 2.43 19.62 -6.55
N ILE A 41 1.18 19.57 -7.01
CA ILE A 41 0.05 19.08 -6.21
C ILE A 41 0.16 17.58 -5.96
N HIS A 42 0.65 16.82 -6.93
CA HIS A 42 0.97 15.41 -6.73
C HIS A 42 1.99 15.22 -5.60
N SER A 43 3.10 15.97 -5.58
CA SER A 43 4.09 15.89 -4.49
C SER A 43 3.53 16.32 -3.11
N VAL A 44 2.54 17.21 -3.07
CA VAL A 44 1.80 17.53 -1.83
C VAL A 44 0.91 16.37 -1.38
N ALA A 45 0.19 15.75 -2.32
CA ALA A 45 -0.64 14.58 -2.05
C ALA A 45 0.23 13.42 -1.52
N ASP A 46 1.38 13.17 -2.14
CA ASP A 46 2.36 12.17 -1.70
C ASP A 46 2.89 12.45 -0.28
N SER A 47 3.30 13.70 -0.02
CA SER A 47 3.75 14.10 1.33
C SER A 47 2.66 13.89 2.38
N SER A 48 1.40 14.12 2.00
CA SER A 48 0.23 13.88 2.87
C SER A 48 0.00 12.39 3.11
N ASN A 49 0.23 11.55 2.10
CA ASN A 49 0.08 10.10 2.19
C ASN A 49 1.06 9.49 3.20
N GLN A 50 2.31 9.95 3.20
CA GLN A 50 3.30 9.54 4.20
C GLN A 50 2.82 9.84 5.63
N ILE A 51 2.28 11.04 5.86
CA ILE A 51 1.73 11.42 7.17
C ILE A 51 0.55 10.49 7.54
N LEU A 52 -0.35 10.21 6.60
CA LEU A 52 -1.49 9.32 6.81
C LEU A 52 -1.04 7.90 7.19
N LEU A 53 -0.05 7.34 6.49
CA LEU A 53 0.49 6.02 6.79
C LEU A 53 1.16 5.98 8.18
N LEU A 54 1.87 7.03 8.58
CA LEU A 54 2.45 7.14 9.93
C LEU A 54 1.37 7.18 11.02
N VAL A 55 0.30 7.96 10.79
CA VAL A 55 -0.84 8.03 11.72
C VAL A 55 -1.54 6.68 11.80
N GLY A 56 -1.80 6.02 10.67
CA GLY A 56 -2.40 4.69 10.61
C GLY A 56 -1.54 3.64 11.34
N GLY A 57 -0.24 3.65 11.11
CA GLY A 57 0.71 2.77 11.80
C GLY A 57 0.75 3.00 13.31
N LYS A 58 0.64 4.26 13.77
CA LYS A 58 0.56 4.60 15.20
C LYS A 58 -0.77 4.15 15.81
N ARG A 59 -1.90 4.40 15.14
CA ARG A 59 -3.24 4.02 15.60
C ARG A 59 -3.42 2.50 15.64
N ALA A 60 -2.83 1.77 14.70
CA ALA A 60 -2.88 0.31 14.66
C ALA A 60 -2.20 -0.38 15.85
N LYS A 61 -1.29 0.31 16.55
CA LYS A 61 -0.62 -0.19 17.76
C LYS A 61 -1.46 -0.02 19.04
N LYS A 62 -2.64 0.60 18.94
CA LYS A 62 -3.55 0.75 20.08
C LYS A 62 -4.03 -0.62 20.55
N ALA A 63 -3.99 -0.86 21.86
CA ALA A 63 -4.48 -2.09 22.47
C ALA A 63 -5.98 -2.28 22.24
N ALA A 64 -6.43 -3.54 22.32
CA ALA A 64 -7.84 -3.90 22.24
C ALA A 64 -8.69 -3.18 23.31
N SER A 65 -9.91 -2.82 22.94
CA SER A 65 -10.93 -2.25 23.82
C SER A 65 -12.19 -3.11 23.79
N PRO A 66 -13.15 -2.92 24.71
CA PRO A 66 -14.43 -3.63 24.66
C PRO A 66 -15.18 -3.45 23.32
N GLU A 67 -15.08 -2.28 22.69
CA GLU A 67 -15.68 -1.98 21.38
C GLU A 67 -14.90 -2.59 20.21
N HIS A 68 -13.59 -2.83 20.41
CA HIS A 68 -12.69 -3.42 19.42
C HIS A 68 -11.89 -4.56 20.06
N PRO A 69 -12.52 -5.73 20.28
CA PRO A 69 -11.93 -6.83 21.06
C PRO A 69 -10.71 -7.46 20.39
N PHE A 70 -10.58 -7.32 19.07
CA PHE A 70 -9.43 -7.77 18.29
C PHE A 70 -8.36 -6.69 18.08
N GLY A 71 -8.49 -5.53 18.75
CA GLY A 71 -7.56 -4.41 18.57
C GLY A 71 -7.81 -3.58 17.33
N TYR A 72 -6.81 -2.76 17.00
CA TYR A 72 -6.89 -1.72 15.98
C TYR A 72 -6.00 -1.99 14.77
N GLY A 73 -5.48 -3.21 14.58
CA GLY A 73 -4.55 -3.56 13.50
C GLY A 73 -5.01 -3.13 12.10
N ARG A 74 -6.33 -3.20 11.85
CA ARG A 74 -6.98 -2.77 10.59
C ARG A 74 -6.88 -1.28 10.28
N GLU A 75 -6.54 -0.42 11.24
CA GLU A 75 -6.33 1.01 11.00
C GLU A 75 -5.32 1.26 9.88
N ARG A 76 -4.27 0.42 9.75
CA ARG A 76 -3.32 0.52 8.63
C ARG A 76 -4.00 0.38 7.26
N TYR A 77 -4.94 -0.56 7.13
CA TYR A 77 -5.70 -0.74 5.89
C TYR A 77 -6.63 0.45 5.63
N ILE A 78 -7.25 0.99 6.66
CA ILE A 78 -8.14 2.16 6.55
C ILE A 78 -7.36 3.37 6.05
N TYR A 79 -6.20 3.65 6.66
CA TYR A 79 -5.38 4.78 6.26
C TYR A 79 -4.77 4.60 4.86
N ALA A 80 -4.38 3.39 4.48
CA ALA A 80 -3.97 3.10 3.10
C ALA A 80 -5.11 3.29 2.08
N PHE A 81 -6.35 2.98 2.46
CA PHE A 81 -7.51 3.27 1.62
C PHE A 81 -7.77 4.78 1.51
N ILE A 82 -7.63 5.54 2.61
CA ILE A 82 -7.70 7.01 2.57
C ILE A 82 -6.63 7.60 1.65
N VAL A 83 -5.41 7.07 1.68
CA VAL A 83 -4.33 7.44 0.75
C VAL A 83 -4.78 7.28 -0.71
N SER A 84 -5.41 6.16 -1.07
CA SER A 84 -5.93 5.96 -2.43
C SER A 84 -6.99 7.01 -2.81
N ILE A 85 -7.84 7.44 -1.88
CA ILE A 85 -8.84 8.49 -2.12
C ILE A 85 -8.16 9.86 -2.34
N VAL A 86 -7.18 10.20 -1.51
CA VAL A 86 -6.43 11.47 -1.64
C VAL A 86 -5.68 11.51 -2.96
N LEU A 87 -4.99 10.42 -3.33
CA LEU A 87 -4.28 10.32 -4.59
C LEU A 87 -5.21 10.42 -5.79
N PHE A 88 -6.37 9.74 -5.74
CA PHE A 88 -7.39 9.83 -6.79
C PHE A 88 -7.93 11.26 -6.94
N SER A 89 -8.30 11.90 -5.84
CA SER A 89 -8.97 13.20 -5.84
C SER A 89 -8.01 14.37 -6.02
N VAL A 90 -7.15 14.62 -5.03
CA VAL A 90 -6.22 15.76 -5.00
C VAL A 90 -5.12 15.60 -6.04
N GLY A 91 -4.67 14.37 -6.31
CA GLY A 91 -3.70 14.11 -7.38
C GLY A 91 -4.37 14.04 -8.76
N GLY A 92 -5.06 12.93 -9.01
CA GLY A 92 -5.54 12.57 -10.34
C GLY A 92 -6.64 13.49 -10.90
N LEU A 93 -7.76 13.63 -10.19
CA LEU A 93 -8.89 14.45 -10.67
C LEU A 93 -8.53 15.92 -10.80
N PHE A 94 -7.74 16.46 -9.86
CA PHE A 94 -7.23 17.82 -9.97
C PHE A 94 -6.41 18.00 -11.26
N ALA A 95 -5.45 17.10 -11.54
CA ALA A 95 -4.64 17.18 -12.75
C ALA A 95 -5.48 17.07 -14.03
N LEU A 96 -6.52 16.22 -14.04
CA LEU A 96 -7.45 16.15 -15.17
C LEU A 96 -8.29 17.42 -15.35
N TYR A 97 -8.73 18.04 -14.24
CA TYR A 97 -9.43 19.32 -14.27
C TYR A 97 -8.53 20.42 -14.83
N GLU A 98 -7.29 20.50 -14.38
CA GLU A 98 -6.30 21.46 -14.86
C GLU A 98 -5.97 21.25 -16.34
N ALA A 99 -5.78 19.99 -16.76
CA ALA A 99 -5.56 19.64 -18.15
C ALA A 99 -6.74 20.06 -19.04
N TRP A 100 -7.98 19.84 -18.56
CA TRP A 100 -9.18 20.29 -19.26
C TRP A 100 -9.23 21.81 -19.41
N GLY A 101 -8.91 22.56 -18.35
CA GLY A 101 -8.81 24.02 -18.41
C GLY A 101 -7.77 24.49 -19.43
N LYS A 102 -6.58 23.90 -19.42
CA LYS A 102 -5.49 24.22 -20.35
C LYS A 102 -5.80 23.85 -21.80
N LEU A 103 -6.59 22.80 -22.04
CA LEU A 103 -7.07 22.45 -23.38
C LEU A 103 -8.08 23.47 -23.94
N GLN A 104 -8.83 24.15 -23.08
CA GLN A 104 -9.79 25.18 -23.51
C GLN A 104 -9.11 26.50 -23.89
N ASP A 105 -8.01 26.83 -23.21
CA ASP A 105 -7.20 28.02 -23.49
C ASP A 105 -5.70 27.67 -23.53
N PRO A 106 -5.22 27.06 -24.62
CA PRO A 106 -3.82 26.66 -24.74
C PRO A 106 -2.94 27.89 -24.91
N HIS A 107 -2.12 28.17 -23.90
CA HIS A 107 -1.12 29.23 -23.97
C HIS A 107 0.30 28.65 -23.82
N PRO A 108 1.28 29.17 -24.58
CA PRO A 108 2.67 28.76 -24.48
C PRO A 108 3.29 29.10 -23.12
N ILE A 109 4.47 28.53 -22.88
CA ILE A 109 5.34 28.93 -21.78
C ILE A 109 6.18 30.11 -22.27
N GLU A 110 5.84 31.31 -21.83
CA GLU A 110 6.51 32.56 -22.22
C GLU A 110 7.42 33.10 -21.10
N GLY A 111 8.44 33.87 -21.49
CA GLY A 111 9.31 34.60 -20.56
C GLY A 111 10.71 34.01 -20.34
N ASP A 112 11.54 34.74 -19.60
CA ASP A 112 12.97 34.45 -19.41
C ASP A 112 13.24 33.19 -18.55
N PHE A 113 12.20 32.66 -17.88
CA PHE A 113 12.28 31.51 -16.97
C PHE A 113 11.93 30.16 -17.61
N TRP A 114 11.89 30.07 -18.94
CA TRP A 114 11.53 28.85 -19.68
C TRP A 114 12.33 27.59 -19.28
N TRP A 115 13.58 27.76 -18.79
CA TRP A 115 14.46 26.67 -18.39
C TRP A 115 14.15 26.11 -16.99
N VAL A 116 13.42 26.85 -16.15
CA VAL A 116 13.17 26.50 -14.74
C VAL A 116 12.37 25.20 -14.61
N PRO A 117 11.24 25.00 -15.32
CA PRO A 117 10.52 23.72 -15.28
C PRO A 117 11.39 22.53 -15.65
N ILE A 118 12.20 22.65 -16.70
CA ILE A 118 13.09 21.57 -17.16
C ILE A 118 14.12 21.23 -16.08
N ALA A 119 14.76 22.24 -15.50
CA ALA A 119 15.76 22.03 -14.44
C ALA A 119 15.16 21.36 -13.20
N VAL A 120 13.96 21.79 -12.78
CA VAL A 120 13.24 21.21 -11.64
C VAL A 120 12.82 19.77 -11.93
N LEU A 121 12.26 19.49 -13.11
CA LEU A 121 11.82 18.14 -13.50
C LEU A 121 13.01 17.17 -13.57
N VAL A 122 14.11 17.56 -14.20
CA VAL A 122 15.31 16.71 -14.27
C VAL A 122 15.89 16.46 -12.88
N GLY A 123 15.96 17.50 -12.03
CA GLY A 123 16.39 17.35 -10.64
C GLY A 123 15.49 16.41 -9.84
N ALA A 124 14.17 16.53 -10.01
CA ALA A 124 13.18 15.66 -9.37
C ALA A 124 13.29 14.21 -9.86
N ILE A 125 13.45 13.97 -11.17
CA ILE A 125 13.66 12.63 -11.74
C ILE A 125 14.89 11.95 -11.14
N ILE A 126 15.99 12.70 -10.97
CA ILE A 126 17.20 12.17 -10.34
C ILE A 126 16.94 11.83 -8.88
N ALA A 127 16.35 12.75 -8.12
CA ALA A 127 16.06 12.56 -6.69
C ALA A 127 15.12 11.39 -6.44
N GLU A 128 13.99 11.35 -7.15
CA GLU A 128 13.00 10.27 -7.04
C GLU A 128 13.54 8.96 -7.62
N GLY A 129 14.40 9.00 -8.63
CA GLY A 129 15.12 7.83 -9.14
C GLY A 129 15.98 7.16 -8.06
N PHE A 130 16.64 7.96 -7.21
CA PHE A 130 17.36 7.44 -6.05
C PHE A 130 16.43 6.88 -4.97
N SER A 131 15.29 7.53 -4.72
CA SER A 131 14.26 7.04 -3.79
C SER A 131 13.72 5.68 -4.23
N LEU A 132 13.22 5.60 -5.47
CA LEU A 132 12.65 4.37 -6.02
C LEU A 132 13.68 3.24 -6.04
N ARG A 133 14.94 3.53 -6.41
CA ARG A 133 16.01 2.54 -6.36
C ARG A 133 16.20 1.98 -4.95
N THR A 134 16.15 2.84 -3.94
CA THR A 134 16.27 2.44 -2.53
C THR A 134 15.06 1.60 -2.11
N ALA A 135 13.84 2.05 -2.43
CA ALA A 135 12.61 1.32 -2.16
C ALA A 135 12.59 -0.08 -2.82
N ILE A 136 13.10 -0.19 -4.05
CA ILE A 136 13.25 -1.46 -4.77
C ILE A 136 14.24 -2.40 -4.06
N ILE A 137 15.39 -1.88 -3.61
CA ILE A 137 16.40 -2.67 -2.90
C ILE A 137 15.80 -3.22 -1.60
N GLU A 138 15.18 -2.36 -0.79
CA GLU A 138 14.51 -2.76 0.46
C GLU A 138 13.38 -3.77 0.21
N SER A 139 12.55 -3.52 -0.81
CA SER A 139 11.45 -4.41 -1.16
C SER A 139 11.93 -5.76 -1.68
N ASN A 140 13.10 -5.85 -2.33
CA ASN A 140 13.66 -7.12 -2.79
C ASN A 140 14.03 -8.06 -1.63
N HIS A 141 14.40 -7.51 -0.46
CA HIS A 141 14.65 -8.33 0.72
C HIS A 141 13.38 -9.04 1.21
N VAL A 142 12.20 -8.45 0.98
CA VAL A 142 10.89 -9.01 1.36
C VAL A 142 10.26 -9.83 0.23
N ARG A 143 10.39 -9.38 -1.03
CA ARG A 143 9.81 -10.00 -2.23
C ARG A 143 10.38 -11.39 -2.50
N GLY A 144 11.64 -11.63 -2.15
CA GLY A 144 12.33 -12.86 -2.47
C GLY A 144 12.29 -13.16 -3.98
N LYS A 145 11.73 -14.31 -4.36
CA LYS A 145 11.65 -14.77 -5.76
C LYS A 145 10.35 -14.38 -6.48
N GLN A 146 9.45 -13.65 -5.83
CA GLN A 146 8.15 -13.33 -6.43
C GLN A 146 8.29 -12.25 -7.52
N GLY A 147 7.48 -12.35 -8.58
CA GLY A 147 7.34 -11.25 -9.56
C GLY A 147 6.67 -10.02 -8.93
N TRP A 148 6.95 -8.82 -9.44
CA TRP A 148 6.46 -7.56 -8.88
C TRP A 148 4.93 -7.46 -8.77
N VAL A 149 4.21 -7.85 -9.83
CA VAL A 149 2.74 -7.84 -9.83
C VAL A 149 2.19 -8.76 -8.75
N LYS A 150 2.79 -9.94 -8.58
CA LYS A 150 2.39 -10.89 -7.55
C LYS A 150 2.71 -10.34 -6.16
N PHE A 151 3.87 -9.70 -5.98
CA PHE A 151 4.28 -9.10 -4.72
C PHE A 151 3.28 -8.02 -4.27
N ILE A 152 2.96 -7.07 -5.16
CA ILE A 152 2.00 -5.99 -4.88
C ILE A 152 0.63 -6.56 -4.48
N ARG A 153 0.12 -7.57 -5.21
CA ARG A 153 -1.20 -8.18 -4.94
C ARG A 153 -1.26 -9.11 -3.73
N THR A 154 -0.12 -9.65 -3.30
CA THR A 154 -0.08 -10.61 -2.19
C THR A 154 0.44 -10.01 -0.89
N ALA A 155 0.98 -8.79 -0.95
CA ALA A 155 1.45 -8.05 0.21
C ALA A 155 0.29 -7.75 1.16
N LYS A 156 0.41 -8.25 2.39
CA LYS A 156 -0.54 -7.97 3.49
C LYS A 156 -0.20 -6.70 4.25
N GLN A 157 1.00 -6.15 4.02
CA GLN A 157 1.39 -4.83 4.50
C GLN A 157 1.08 -3.82 3.39
N PRO A 158 0.10 -2.91 3.58
CA PRO A 158 -0.28 -1.96 2.55
C PRO A 158 0.78 -0.89 2.29
N GLU A 159 1.68 -0.64 3.24
CA GLU A 159 2.65 0.45 3.16
C GLU A 159 3.65 0.27 2.00
N LEU A 160 4.19 -0.94 1.83
CA LEU A 160 5.20 -1.21 0.81
C LEU A 160 4.65 -1.10 -0.64
N PRO A 161 3.52 -1.74 -0.99
CA PRO A 161 2.92 -1.57 -2.31
C PRO A 161 2.51 -0.13 -2.61
N VAL A 162 1.99 0.59 -1.62
CA VAL A 162 1.60 2.00 -1.75
C VAL A 162 2.82 2.84 -2.13
N ILE A 163 3.89 2.78 -1.32
CA ILE A 163 5.12 3.57 -1.57
C ILE A 163 5.73 3.23 -2.94
N LEU A 164 5.81 1.94 -3.30
CA LEU A 164 6.38 1.54 -4.59
C LEU A 164 5.57 2.02 -5.79
N LEU A 165 4.24 1.95 -5.71
CA LEU A 165 3.36 2.40 -6.78
C LEU A 165 3.33 3.93 -6.88
N GLU A 166 3.43 4.63 -5.75
CA GLU A 166 3.57 6.08 -5.67
C GLU A 166 4.89 6.54 -6.31
N ASP A 167 6.04 6.05 -5.83
CA ASP A 167 7.37 6.44 -6.37
C ASP A 167 7.50 6.10 -7.87
N PHE A 168 6.93 4.96 -8.30
CA PHE A 168 6.88 4.61 -9.72
C PHE A 168 5.99 5.57 -10.51
N GLY A 169 4.81 5.88 -9.98
CA GLY A 169 3.86 6.81 -10.57
C GLY A 169 4.44 8.21 -10.71
N ALA A 170 5.10 8.70 -9.67
CA ALA A 170 5.72 10.01 -9.63
C ALA A 170 6.83 10.14 -10.67
N LEU A 171 7.70 9.13 -10.82
CA LEU A 171 8.71 9.11 -11.87
C LEU A 171 8.13 9.10 -13.29
N VAL A 172 7.09 8.30 -13.53
CA VAL A 172 6.43 8.28 -14.85
C VAL A 172 5.70 9.60 -15.11
N GLY A 173 5.07 10.19 -14.08
CA GLY A 173 4.44 11.51 -14.12
C GLY A 173 5.43 12.62 -14.47
N LEU A 174 6.60 12.63 -13.83
CA LEU A 174 7.70 13.53 -14.13
C LEU A 174 8.19 13.40 -15.59
N VAL A 175 8.23 12.19 -16.14
CA VAL A 175 8.55 11.97 -17.56
C VAL A 175 7.46 12.54 -18.47
N PHE A 176 6.18 12.38 -18.13
CA PHE A 176 5.07 13.00 -18.87
C PHE A 176 5.09 14.52 -18.81
N ALA A 177 5.37 15.10 -17.64
CA ALA A 177 5.57 16.54 -17.48
C ALA A 177 6.74 17.03 -18.33
N LEU A 178 7.89 16.34 -18.27
CA LEU A 178 9.07 16.72 -19.03
C LEU A 178 8.78 16.68 -20.53
N PHE A 179 8.06 15.66 -20.99
CA PHE A 179 7.61 15.55 -22.37
C PHE A 179 6.68 16.72 -22.76
N GLY A 180 5.63 17.00 -21.98
CA GLY A 180 4.66 18.05 -22.26
C GLY A 180 5.27 19.45 -22.28
N VAL A 181 6.08 19.76 -21.27
CA VAL A 181 6.81 21.03 -21.16
C VAL A 181 7.81 21.19 -22.31
N SER A 182 8.62 20.16 -22.59
CA SER A 182 9.63 20.24 -23.66
C SER A 182 9.01 20.47 -25.03
N LEU A 183 7.92 19.76 -25.35
CA LEU A 183 7.23 19.96 -26.62
C LEU A 183 6.55 21.32 -26.71
N THR A 184 5.99 21.82 -25.61
CA THR A 184 5.44 23.19 -25.56
C THR A 184 6.52 24.23 -25.86
N LEU A 185 7.72 24.06 -25.30
CA LEU A 185 8.85 24.97 -25.56
C LEU A 185 9.37 24.89 -27.00
N ILE A 186 9.41 23.70 -27.59
CA ILE A 186 9.92 23.49 -28.97
C ILE A 186 8.90 23.96 -30.02
N THR A 187 7.62 23.69 -29.80
CA THR A 187 6.55 23.96 -30.77
C THR A 187 5.91 25.33 -30.59
N GLY A 188 6.00 25.90 -29.39
CA GLY A 188 5.23 27.09 -29.00
C GLY A 188 3.74 26.83 -28.78
N ASP A 189 3.30 25.56 -28.74
CA ASP A 189 1.90 25.18 -28.58
C ASP A 189 1.64 24.63 -27.17
N GLY A 190 0.80 25.33 -26.40
CA GLY A 190 0.40 24.96 -25.04
C GLY A 190 -0.40 23.65 -24.93
N ILE A 191 -0.88 23.10 -26.05
CA ILE A 191 -1.60 21.82 -26.08
C ILE A 191 -0.74 20.69 -25.52
N TRP A 192 0.58 20.72 -25.75
CA TRP A 192 1.47 19.65 -25.28
C TRP A 192 1.59 19.62 -23.75
N ASP A 193 1.61 20.77 -23.10
CA ASP A 193 1.56 20.90 -21.64
C ASP A 193 0.22 20.38 -21.09
N ALA A 194 -0.89 20.68 -21.79
CA ALA A 194 -2.20 20.16 -21.43
C ALA A 194 -2.26 18.62 -21.54
N LEU A 195 -1.70 18.05 -22.61
CA LEU A 195 -1.62 16.59 -22.80
C LEU A 195 -0.71 15.94 -21.76
N GLY A 196 0.44 16.55 -21.45
CA GLY A 196 1.33 16.13 -20.35
C GLY A 196 0.58 16.04 -19.03
N THR A 197 -0.14 17.09 -18.69
CA THR A 197 -1.00 17.19 -17.50
C THR A 197 -2.10 16.12 -17.49
N ALA A 198 -2.77 15.89 -18.63
CA ALA A 198 -3.79 14.86 -18.75
C ALA A 198 -3.23 13.44 -18.54
N MET A 199 -2.05 13.16 -19.10
CA MET A 199 -1.37 11.87 -18.91
C MET A 199 -1.02 11.62 -17.45
N ILE A 200 -0.55 12.65 -16.73
CA ILE A 200 -0.32 12.59 -15.28
C ILE A 200 -1.62 12.27 -14.54
N GLY A 201 -2.69 13.02 -14.83
CA GLY A 201 -3.99 12.80 -14.19
C GLY A 201 -4.54 11.39 -14.39
N LEU A 202 -4.48 10.87 -15.63
CA LEU A 202 -4.90 9.50 -15.94
C LEU A 202 -4.04 8.45 -15.23
N LEU A 203 -2.73 8.66 -15.18
CA LEU A 203 -1.80 7.78 -14.46
C LEU A 203 -2.14 7.71 -12.97
N LEU A 204 -2.32 8.87 -12.32
CA LEU A 204 -2.64 8.94 -10.89
C LEU A 204 -4.00 8.30 -10.58
N VAL A 205 -5.01 8.52 -11.44
CA VAL A 205 -6.31 7.83 -11.31
C VAL A 205 -6.14 6.31 -11.42
N ALA A 206 -5.34 5.83 -12.38
CA ALA A 206 -5.10 4.40 -12.55
C ALA A 206 -4.39 3.78 -11.34
N ILE A 207 -3.34 4.44 -10.82
CA ILE A 207 -2.62 4.00 -9.63
C ILE A 207 -3.54 3.99 -8.41
N ALA A 208 -4.29 5.07 -8.20
CA ALA A 208 -5.22 5.17 -7.09
C ALA A 208 -6.32 4.09 -7.16
N ALA A 209 -6.83 3.77 -8.36
CA ALA A 209 -7.79 2.69 -8.55
C ALA A 209 -7.20 1.32 -8.19
N VAL A 210 -5.95 1.04 -8.60
CA VAL A 210 -5.24 -0.18 -8.19
C VAL A 210 -5.11 -0.23 -6.66
N LEU A 211 -4.61 0.83 -6.03
CA LEU A 211 -4.45 0.90 -4.58
C LEU A 211 -5.78 0.70 -3.84
N ALA A 212 -6.86 1.33 -4.32
CA ALA A 212 -8.20 1.21 -3.73
C ALA A 212 -8.74 -0.22 -3.80
N VAL A 213 -8.53 -0.93 -4.92
CA VAL A 213 -8.97 -2.33 -5.08
C VAL A 213 -8.19 -3.26 -4.15
N GLU A 214 -6.87 -3.11 -4.08
CA GLU A 214 -6.03 -3.97 -3.23
C GLU A 214 -6.30 -3.71 -1.74
N THR A 215 -6.38 -2.44 -1.31
CA THR A 215 -6.67 -2.09 0.09
C THR A 215 -8.11 -2.42 0.51
N LYS A 216 -9.09 -2.34 -0.41
CA LYS A 216 -10.45 -2.80 -0.15
C LYS A 216 -10.49 -4.28 0.23
N SER A 217 -9.74 -5.13 -0.46
CA SER A 217 -9.69 -6.56 -0.17
C SER A 217 -9.17 -6.82 1.25
N LEU A 218 -8.10 -6.13 1.64
CA LEU A 218 -7.54 -6.18 3.01
C LEU A 218 -8.52 -5.69 4.08
N LEU A 219 -9.34 -4.69 3.77
CA LEU A 219 -10.38 -4.16 4.67
C LEU A 219 -11.53 -5.15 4.89
N LEU A 220 -11.98 -5.83 3.82
CA LEU A 220 -12.96 -6.91 3.92
C LEU A 220 -12.42 -8.07 4.77
N GLY A 221 -11.11 -8.28 4.67
CA GLY A 221 -10.36 -9.25 5.43
C GLY A 221 -10.01 -10.44 4.55
N GLU A 222 -8.72 -10.67 4.41
CA GLU A 222 -8.18 -11.73 3.58
C GLU A 222 -7.72 -12.93 4.40
N SER A 223 -7.74 -14.10 3.79
CA SER A 223 -7.12 -15.29 4.37
C SER A 223 -5.61 -15.15 4.49
N ALA A 224 -5.02 -15.98 5.35
CA ALA A 224 -3.57 -16.18 5.34
C ALA A 224 -3.06 -16.58 3.96
N ASN A 225 -1.79 -16.30 3.70
CA ASN A 225 -1.11 -16.75 2.49
C ASN A 225 -1.10 -18.28 2.42
N LYS A 226 -1.05 -18.85 1.20
CA LYS A 226 -1.07 -20.30 0.97
C LYS A 226 0.00 -21.04 1.77
N ASP A 227 1.19 -20.45 1.89
CA ASP A 227 2.31 -21.03 2.62
C ASP A 227 2.02 -21.09 4.13
N ASP A 228 1.40 -20.06 4.70
CA ASP A 228 1.02 -20.04 6.12
C ASP A 228 -0.15 -20.97 6.39
N VAL A 229 -1.14 -21.04 5.50
CA VAL A 229 -2.23 -22.03 5.58
C VAL A 229 -1.67 -23.46 5.55
N ALA A 230 -0.68 -23.73 4.69
CA ALA A 230 -0.03 -25.04 4.62
C ALA A 230 0.75 -25.37 5.90
N LYS A 231 1.46 -24.40 6.49
CA LYS A 231 2.15 -24.57 7.78
C LYS A 231 1.17 -24.82 8.92
N ILE A 232 0.07 -24.08 9.00
CA ILE A 232 -0.98 -24.28 10.01
C ILE A 232 -1.58 -25.68 9.87
N ARG A 233 -1.85 -26.11 8.63
CA ARG A 233 -2.36 -27.44 8.34
C ARG A 233 -1.39 -28.52 8.81
N ALA A 234 -0.12 -28.43 8.42
CA ALA A 234 0.92 -29.37 8.84
C ALA A 234 1.06 -29.41 10.37
N ALA A 235 1.09 -28.26 11.04
CA ALA A 235 1.19 -28.17 12.50
C ALA A 235 0.03 -28.84 13.25
N LEU A 236 -1.16 -28.87 12.65
CA LEU A 236 -2.32 -29.57 13.18
C LEU A 236 -2.27 -31.08 12.88
N GLU A 237 -2.00 -31.44 11.63
CA GLU A 237 -1.99 -32.84 11.15
C GLU A 237 -0.83 -33.65 11.76
N ASP A 238 0.37 -33.08 11.89
CA ASP A 238 1.54 -33.71 12.56
C ASP A 238 1.28 -33.95 14.05
N GLY A 239 0.35 -33.20 14.64
CA GLY A 239 -0.13 -33.38 16.01
C GLY A 239 -1.18 -34.48 16.17
N GLY A 240 -1.53 -35.19 15.09
CA GLY A 240 -2.56 -36.22 15.08
C GLY A 240 -3.99 -35.67 14.94
N CYS A 241 -4.18 -34.36 14.73
CA CYS A 241 -5.50 -33.77 14.56
C CYS A 241 -5.94 -33.84 13.10
N SER A 242 -7.09 -34.45 12.80
CA SER A 242 -7.71 -34.31 11.48
C SER A 242 -8.52 -33.00 11.41
N ILE A 243 -8.27 -32.21 10.38
CA ILE A 243 -8.89 -30.89 10.19
C ILE A 243 -10.21 -31.05 9.42
N ILE A 244 -11.32 -30.67 10.05
CA ILE A 244 -12.66 -30.66 9.43
C ILE A 244 -12.85 -29.35 8.66
N HIS A 245 -12.50 -28.22 9.28
CA HIS A 245 -12.64 -26.89 8.68
C HIS A 245 -11.49 -25.99 9.12
N LEU A 246 -11.00 -25.14 8.23
CA LEU A 246 -9.96 -24.15 8.54
C LEU A 246 -10.27 -22.85 7.82
N LYS A 247 -10.50 -21.79 8.61
CA LYS A 247 -10.62 -20.41 8.15
C LYS A 247 -9.53 -19.58 8.80
N THR A 248 -8.98 -18.67 8.02
CA THR A 248 -7.98 -17.72 8.50
C THR A 248 -8.37 -16.32 8.06
N LEU A 249 -7.99 -15.33 8.85
CA LEU A 249 -8.34 -13.93 8.60
C LEU A 249 -7.25 -13.01 9.14
N HIS A 250 -6.74 -12.11 8.30
CA HIS A 250 -5.89 -11.02 8.77
C HIS A 250 -6.71 -10.00 9.57
N LEU A 251 -6.33 -9.82 10.84
CA LEU A 251 -6.82 -8.75 11.72
C LEU A 251 -5.94 -7.50 11.61
N GLY A 252 -4.72 -7.68 11.10
CA GLY A 252 -3.78 -6.65 10.70
C GLY A 252 -2.65 -7.29 9.90
N PRO A 253 -1.65 -6.52 9.44
CA PRO A 253 -0.57 -7.07 8.64
C PRO A 253 0.26 -8.11 9.39
N GLU A 254 0.42 -7.93 10.70
CA GLU A 254 1.19 -8.84 11.58
C GLU A 254 0.31 -9.65 12.54
N GLU A 255 -1.01 -9.70 12.30
CA GLU A 255 -1.95 -10.37 13.20
C GLU A 255 -2.96 -11.21 12.43
N LEU A 256 -2.92 -12.51 12.67
CA LEU A 256 -3.76 -13.51 12.03
C LEU A 256 -4.70 -14.18 13.04
N LEU A 257 -5.96 -14.27 12.67
CA LEU A 257 -6.96 -15.12 13.31
C LEU A 257 -7.00 -16.46 12.60
N VAL A 258 -6.92 -17.54 13.38
CA VAL A 258 -7.08 -18.92 12.92
C VAL A 258 -8.31 -19.50 13.60
N ALA A 259 -9.33 -19.84 12.81
CA ALA A 259 -10.52 -20.54 13.27
C ALA A 259 -10.54 -21.92 12.61
N ALA A 260 -10.32 -22.97 13.40
CA ALA A 260 -10.29 -24.33 12.90
C ALA A 260 -11.24 -25.23 13.67
N LYS A 261 -11.80 -26.20 12.96
CA LYS A 261 -12.60 -27.27 13.52
C LYS A 261 -11.79 -28.56 13.40
N ILE A 262 -11.49 -29.19 14.53
CA ILE A 262 -10.59 -30.35 14.63
C ILE A 262 -11.36 -31.57 15.12
N SER A 263 -11.01 -32.74 14.60
CA SER A 263 -11.61 -34.00 15.03
C SER A 263 -11.09 -34.42 16.40
N ILE A 264 -11.98 -34.93 17.25
CA ILE A 264 -11.66 -35.62 18.50
C ILE A 264 -12.19 -37.05 18.48
N ASP A 265 -11.60 -37.93 19.29
CA ASP A 265 -12.07 -39.29 19.45
C ASP A 265 -13.28 -39.34 20.38
N LYS A 266 -14.18 -40.28 20.12
CA LYS A 266 -15.40 -40.47 20.94
C LYS A 266 -15.10 -40.85 22.38
N SER A 267 -13.91 -41.39 22.63
CA SER A 267 -13.44 -41.81 23.95
C SER A 267 -12.68 -40.73 24.70
N ASP A 268 -12.40 -39.57 24.08
CA ASP A 268 -11.61 -38.52 24.72
C ASP A 268 -12.38 -37.92 25.89
N SER A 269 -11.70 -37.79 27.03
CA SER A 269 -12.25 -37.05 28.17
C SER A 269 -12.16 -35.54 27.92
N GLY A 270 -12.91 -34.75 28.69
CA GLY A 270 -12.78 -33.29 28.63
C GLY A 270 -11.36 -32.78 28.92
N GLN A 271 -10.57 -33.50 29.71
CA GLN A 271 -9.17 -33.15 29.96
C GLN A 271 -8.27 -33.47 28.76
N ASP A 272 -8.53 -34.56 28.05
CA ASP A 272 -7.75 -34.94 26.86
C ASP A 272 -8.01 -33.95 25.72
N ILE A 273 -9.26 -33.56 25.52
CA ILE A 273 -9.66 -32.54 24.54
C ILE A 273 -8.97 -31.20 24.84
N ALA A 274 -9.01 -30.75 26.10
CA ALA A 274 -8.39 -29.48 26.50
C ALA A 274 -6.88 -29.48 26.24
N ARG A 275 -6.19 -30.56 26.63
CA ARG A 275 -4.74 -30.71 26.36
C ARG A 275 -4.43 -30.75 24.86
N GLY A 276 -5.23 -31.48 24.08
CA GLY A 276 -5.07 -31.56 22.63
C GLY A 276 -5.22 -30.20 21.94
N ILE A 277 -6.17 -29.37 22.41
CA ILE A 277 -6.36 -27.99 21.95
C ILE A 277 -5.15 -27.12 22.33
N ASP A 278 -4.72 -27.13 23.60
CA ASP A 278 -3.58 -26.32 24.07
C ASP A 278 -2.30 -26.64 23.28
N ASP A 279 -2.04 -27.93 23.06
CA ASP A 279 -0.88 -28.39 22.29
C ASP A 279 -0.99 -28.00 20.80
N ALA A 280 -2.18 -28.07 20.22
CA ALA A 280 -2.44 -27.64 18.85
C ALA A 280 -2.25 -26.12 18.68
N GLU A 281 -2.74 -25.31 19.61
CA GLU A 281 -2.52 -23.86 19.61
C GLU A 281 -1.04 -23.52 19.67
N LYS A 282 -0.27 -24.22 20.51
CA LYS A 282 1.18 -24.03 20.61
C LYS A 282 1.88 -24.36 19.30
N ARG A 283 1.57 -25.51 18.67
CA ARG A 283 2.15 -25.90 17.38
C ARG A 283 1.84 -24.88 16.28
N ILE A 284 0.60 -24.37 16.21
CA ILE A 284 0.23 -23.32 15.26
C ILE A 284 1.07 -22.06 15.48
N ARG A 285 1.22 -21.63 16.73
CA ARG A 285 1.97 -20.41 17.08
C ARG A 285 3.46 -20.54 16.79
N ASP A 286 4.03 -21.71 17.01
CA ASP A 286 5.43 -22.01 16.69
C ASP A 286 5.67 -22.03 15.16
N ALA A 287 4.72 -22.59 14.38
CA ALA A 287 4.81 -22.67 12.93
C ALA A 287 4.54 -21.31 12.23
N VAL A 288 3.60 -20.53 12.76
CA VAL A 288 3.18 -19.23 12.21
C VAL A 288 3.06 -18.21 13.37
N PRO A 289 4.14 -17.49 13.71
CA PRO A 289 4.16 -16.58 14.86
C PRO A 289 3.13 -15.45 14.84
N ILE A 290 2.64 -15.07 13.65
CA ILE A 290 1.59 -14.05 13.49
C ILE A 290 0.18 -14.57 13.82
N ALA A 291 -0.01 -15.89 14.01
CA ALA A 291 -1.27 -16.50 14.47
C ALA A 291 -1.50 -16.19 15.95
N ARG A 292 -1.96 -14.96 16.23
CA ARG A 292 -2.12 -14.46 17.60
C ARG A 292 -3.43 -14.92 18.22
N VAL A 293 -4.51 -14.91 17.43
CA VAL A 293 -5.87 -15.29 17.85
C VAL A 293 -6.19 -16.65 17.25
N ILE A 294 -6.38 -17.67 18.09
CA ILE A 294 -6.65 -19.03 17.65
C ILE A 294 -7.95 -19.49 18.33
N TYR A 295 -8.87 -20.02 17.54
CA TYR A 295 -10.10 -20.66 17.99
C TYR A 295 -10.15 -22.06 17.40
N LEU A 296 -10.02 -23.07 18.26
CA LEU A 296 -10.14 -24.48 17.89
C LEU A 296 -11.44 -25.04 18.44
N GLU A 297 -12.35 -25.41 17.53
CA GLU A 297 -13.61 -26.08 17.87
C GLU A 297 -13.42 -27.60 17.76
N PRO A 298 -13.55 -28.37 18.85
CA PRO A 298 -13.52 -29.82 18.79
C PRO A 298 -14.86 -30.37 18.26
N ASP A 299 -14.82 -31.37 17.38
CA ASP A 299 -16.00 -32.11 16.94
C ASP A 299 -15.67 -33.57 16.66
N VAL A 300 -16.67 -34.44 16.78
CA VAL A 300 -16.50 -35.85 16.50
C VAL A 300 -16.61 -36.06 15.00
N GLN A 301 -15.61 -36.70 14.39
CA GLN A 301 -15.63 -36.95 12.95
C GLN A 301 -16.84 -37.81 12.57
N ARG A 302 -17.81 -37.22 11.86
CA ARG A 302 -18.98 -37.93 11.35
C ARG A 302 -18.65 -38.49 9.98
N VAL A 303 -18.60 -39.81 9.86
CA VAL A 303 -18.48 -40.49 8.56
C VAL A 303 -19.81 -40.33 7.83
N ASN A 304 -20.02 -39.20 7.12
CA ASN A 304 -20.58 -39.14 5.76
C ASN A 304 -21.02 -37.74 5.30
N ASN A 305 -20.55 -37.41 4.08
CA ASN A 305 -21.22 -36.72 2.97
C ASN A 305 -22.08 -35.49 3.27
N THR A 306 -21.49 -34.31 3.15
CA THR A 306 -21.82 -33.36 2.08
C THR A 306 -20.77 -32.25 2.05
N SER A 307 -20.11 -32.15 0.90
CA SER A 307 -19.57 -30.88 0.43
C SER A 307 -20.68 -29.82 0.45
N THR A 308 -20.49 -28.74 1.20
CA THR A 308 -21.28 -27.52 1.06
C THR A 308 -20.37 -26.29 1.09
N PRO A 309 -20.79 -25.22 0.40
CA PRO A 309 -19.91 -24.29 -0.32
C PRO A 309 -19.10 -23.33 0.55
#